data_AF-A0A9N9JGS5-F1
#
_entry.id   AF-A0A9N9JGS5-F1
#
_cell.length_a   1.000
_cell.length_b   1.000
_cell.length_c   1.000
_cell.angle_alpha   90.00
_cell.angle_beta   90.00
_cell.angle_gamma   90.00
#
_symmetry.space_group_name_H-M   'P 1'
#
loop_
_entity.id
_entity.type
_entity.pdbx_description
1 polymer ?
#
loop_
_entity_poly.entity_id
_entity_poly.type
_entity_poly.pdbx_seq_one_letter_code
_entity_poly.pdbx_strand_id
1 'polypeptide(L)'
;LADFLMSAPQNSGNSKSSLPALHGVKIKARKSQQKAQAKYEPTVFREGILKALSNAQPGNFDEISQQLDLSGNTLDYKKYGETLFEILLTGGVLVPGGTILDDGAQR
;
A
#
# COMPACT_ATOMS: atom_id res chain seq x y z
N LEU A 1 -21.54 -49.50 -58.21
CA LEU A 1 -20.38 -48.58 -58.22
C LEU A 1 -20.70 -47.45 -57.24
N ALA A 2 -20.15 -47.59 -56.03
CA ALA A 2 -19.93 -46.61 -54.95
C ALA A 2 -21.09 -45.65 -54.59
N ASP A 3 -21.76 -45.86 -53.46
CA ASP A 3 -21.43 -45.29 -52.13
C ASP A 3 -21.46 -43.75 -52.10
N PHE A 4 -22.60 -43.19 -51.73
CA PHE A 4 -22.66 -41.84 -51.14
C PHE A 4 -23.26 -41.95 -49.75
N LEU A 5 -22.35 -41.82 -48.78
CA LEU A 5 -22.50 -42.05 -47.35
C LEU A 5 -23.47 -41.08 -46.65
N MET A 6 -24.10 -41.64 -45.61
CA MET A 6 -24.80 -41.04 -44.47
C MET A 6 -24.21 -39.70 -43.98
N SER A 7 -25.08 -38.78 -43.53
CA SER A 7 -24.72 -37.84 -42.46
C SER A 7 -25.95 -37.46 -41.62
N ALA A 8 -25.84 -37.71 -40.31
CA ALA A 8 -26.77 -37.29 -39.25
C ALA A 8 -26.01 -36.36 -38.27
N PRO A 9 -26.69 -35.72 -37.31
CA PRO A 9 -26.74 -34.28 -37.09
C PRO A 9 -25.53 -33.71 -36.33
N GLN A 10 -25.26 -32.41 -36.48
CA GLN A 10 -24.32 -31.68 -35.63
C GLN A 10 -25.02 -30.51 -34.94
N ASN A 11 -25.40 -30.73 -33.69
CA ASN A 11 -25.71 -29.71 -32.70
C ASN A 11 -24.44 -28.89 -32.41
N SER A 12 -24.39 -27.64 -32.86
CA SER A 12 -23.24 -26.76 -32.68
C SER A 12 -23.66 -25.47 -31.99
N GLY A 13 -23.07 -25.20 -30.83
CA GLY A 13 -22.91 -23.83 -30.34
C GLY A 13 -23.37 -23.55 -28.92
N ASN A 14 -22.68 -24.13 -27.94
CA ASN A 14 -22.61 -23.59 -26.59
C ASN A 14 -21.96 -22.19 -26.65
N SER A 15 -22.76 -21.13 -26.76
CA SER A 15 -22.28 -19.76 -26.63
C SER A 15 -22.01 -19.46 -25.15
N LYS A 16 -20.82 -19.85 -24.69
CA LYS A 16 -20.20 -19.25 -23.50
C LYS A 16 -20.09 -17.76 -23.77
N SER A 17 -21.03 -16.98 -23.26
CA SER A 17 -20.93 -15.54 -23.18
C SER A 17 -19.77 -15.21 -22.25
N SER A 18 -18.56 -15.11 -22.80
CA SER A 18 -17.45 -14.51 -22.07
C SER A 18 -17.82 -13.07 -21.77
N LEU A 19 -17.95 -12.74 -20.48
CA LEU A 19 -18.13 -11.37 -20.01
C LEU A 19 -17.09 -10.46 -20.70
N PRO A 20 -17.46 -9.24 -21.11
CA PRO A 20 -16.53 -8.32 -21.71
C PRO A 20 -15.38 -8.05 -20.72
N ALA A 21 -14.17 -8.44 -21.10
CA ALA A 21 -12.99 -8.25 -20.27
C ALA A 21 -12.65 -6.76 -20.22
N LEU A 22 -12.67 -6.18 -19.01
CA LEU A 22 -12.38 -4.77 -18.72
C LEU A 22 -10.88 -4.46 -18.84
N HIS A 23 -10.27 -4.76 -19.98
CA HIS A 23 -8.87 -4.43 -20.25
C HIS A 23 -8.84 -3.29 -21.28
N GLY A 24 -8.55 -2.07 -20.83
CA GLY A 24 -8.30 -0.96 -21.76
C GLY A 24 -8.31 0.44 -21.17
N VAL A 25 -8.97 0.69 -20.03
CA VAL A 25 -9.02 2.05 -19.47
C VAL A 25 -7.77 2.32 -18.65
N LYS A 26 -6.74 2.89 -19.28
CA LYS A 26 -5.64 3.54 -18.57
C LYS A 26 -6.17 4.82 -17.93
N ILE A 27 -6.67 4.74 -16.70
CA ILE A 27 -7.08 5.93 -15.95
C ILE A 27 -5.82 6.74 -15.64
N LYS A 28 -5.62 7.85 -16.37
CA LYS A 28 -4.58 8.81 -16.04
C LYS A 28 -4.99 9.53 -14.76
N ALA A 29 -4.18 9.37 -13.72
CA ALA A 29 -4.33 10.15 -12.49
C ALA A 29 -4.34 11.65 -12.81
N ARG A 30 -5.30 12.39 -12.24
CA ARG A 30 -5.39 13.85 -12.45
C ARG A 30 -4.20 14.53 -11.77
N LYS A 31 -3.65 15.58 -12.40
CA LYS A 31 -2.48 16.36 -11.94
C LYS A 31 -2.55 16.80 -10.47
N SER A 32 -3.75 17.04 -9.93
CA SER A 32 -3.96 17.37 -8.52
C SER A 32 -3.66 16.21 -7.56
N GLN A 33 -4.02 14.97 -7.92
CA GLN A 33 -3.75 13.79 -7.09
C GLN A 33 -2.25 13.45 -7.09
N GLN A 34 -1.57 13.64 -8.22
CA GLN A 34 -0.12 13.53 -8.29
C GLN A 34 0.60 14.57 -7.43
N LYS A 35 0.09 15.81 -7.33
CA LYS A 35 0.66 16.84 -6.44
C LYS A 35 0.48 16.53 -4.95
N ALA A 36 -0.60 15.85 -4.58
CA ALA A 36 -0.82 15.40 -3.19
C ALA A 36 0.13 14.25 -2.81
N GLN A 37 0.39 13.33 -3.74
CA GLN A 37 1.36 12.24 -3.58
C GLN A 37 2.82 12.70 -3.68
N ALA A 38 3.13 13.70 -4.52
CA ALA A 38 4.49 14.23 -4.69
C ALA A 38 5.02 15.08 -3.51
N LYS A 39 4.28 15.14 -2.40
CA LYS A 39 4.75 15.73 -1.12
C LYS A 39 4.69 14.72 0.02
N TYR A 40 4.50 13.44 -0.28
CA TYR A 40 4.60 12.36 0.68
C TYR A 40 6.05 11.87 0.67
N GLU A 41 6.83 12.42 1.61
CA GLU A 41 8.26 12.20 1.83
C GLU A 41 8.45 11.43 3.16
N PRO A 42 8.07 10.14 3.23
CA PRO A 42 8.13 9.36 4.46
C PRO A 42 9.56 9.15 4.95
N THR A 43 10.52 9.11 4.02
CA THR A 43 11.95 8.98 4.34
C THR A 43 12.46 10.17 5.15
N VAL A 44 12.11 11.40 4.75
CA VAL A 44 12.55 12.61 5.47
C VAL A 44 11.96 12.66 6.88
N PHE A 45 10.69 12.27 7.02
CA PHE A 45 10.04 12.16 8.33
C PHE A 45 10.74 11.10 9.22
N ARG A 46 10.98 9.90 8.69
CA ARG A 46 11.70 8.82 9.38
C ARG A 46 13.07 9.28 9.87
N GLU A 47 13.88 9.87 9.00
CA GLU A 47 15.22 10.36 9.37
C GLU A 47 15.14 11.43 10.46
N GLY A 48 14.14 12.31 10.40
CA GLY A 48 13.86 13.28 11.46
C GLY A 48 13.56 12.63 12.81
N ILE A 49 12.71 11.61 12.83
CA ILE A 49 12.37 10.85 14.03
C ILE A 49 13.61 10.10 14.56
N LEU A 50 14.36 9.40 13.71
CA LEU A 50 15.57 8.69 14.12
C LEU A 50 16.61 9.62 14.74
N LYS A 51 16.76 10.83 14.18
CA LYS A 51 17.64 11.86 14.74
C LYS A 51 17.14 12.43 16.07
N ALA A 52 15.83 12.55 16.27
CA ALA A 52 15.27 12.99 17.54
C ALA A 52 15.50 11.92 18.63
N LEU A 53 15.24 10.65 18.29
CA LEU A 53 15.36 9.52 19.20
C LEU A 53 16.81 9.11 19.49
N SER A 54 17.77 9.40 18.60
CA SER A 54 19.19 9.09 18.84
C SER A 54 19.78 9.79 20.08
N ASN A 55 19.13 10.86 20.54
CA ASN A 55 19.57 11.60 21.72
C ASN A 55 18.94 11.09 23.02
N ALA A 56 17.84 10.33 22.93
CA ALA A 56 17.13 9.80 24.09
C ALA A 56 17.73 8.48 24.56
N GLN A 57 17.69 8.22 25.87
CA GLN A 57 18.14 6.93 26.39
C GLN A 57 17.13 5.81 26.10
N PRO A 58 17.59 4.61 25.67
CA PRO A 58 16.71 3.47 25.48
C PRO A 58 15.95 3.12 26.76
N GLY A 59 14.63 2.95 26.66
CA GLY A 59 13.76 2.61 27.79
C GLY A 59 13.32 3.79 28.66
N ASN A 60 13.84 5.00 28.41
CA ASN A 60 13.34 6.21 29.06
C ASN A 60 12.16 6.80 28.27
N PHE A 61 10.94 6.35 28.58
CA PHE A 61 9.74 6.76 27.84
C PHE A 61 9.40 8.24 28.01
N ASP A 62 9.68 8.85 29.16
CA ASP A 62 9.42 10.27 29.39
C ASP A 62 10.28 11.15 28.47
N GLU A 63 11.58 10.82 28.35
CA GLU A 63 12.51 11.53 27.47
C GLU A 63 12.17 11.32 26.00
N ILE A 64 11.81 10.09 25.61
CA ILE A 64 11.35 9.77 24.25
C ILE A 64 10.09 10.59 23.91
N SER A 65 9.10 10.64 24.81
CA SER A 65 7.87 11.42 24.61
C SER A 65 8.19 12.90 24.41
N GLN A 66 9.07 13.46 25.26
CA GLN A 66 9.47 14.86 25.15
C GLN A 66 10.16 15.17 23.82
N GLN A 67 11.04 14.28 23.34
CA GLN A 67 11.71 14.45 22.04
C GLN A 67 10.72 14.39 20.87
N LEU A 68 9.72 13.51 20.93
CA LEU A 68 8.68 13.42 19.91
C LEU A 68 7.81 14.68 19.88
N ASP A 69 7.42 15.21 21.05
CA ASP A 69 6.66 16.45 21.18
C ASP A 69 7.43 17.66 20.63
N LEU A 70 8.71 17.78 20.98
CA LEU A 70 9.58 18.85 20.46
C LEU A 70 9.72 18.79 18.94
N SER A 71 9.83 17.57 18.40
CA SER A 71 9.89 17.32 16.96
C SER A 71 8.58 17.68 16.25
N GLY A 72 7.47 17.83 16.98
CA GLY A 72 6.16 18.26 16.46
C GLY A 72 6.18 19.61 15.76
N ASN A 73 7.13 20.48 16.10
CA ASN A 73 7.28 21.79 15.49
C ASN A 73 7.93 21.74 14.10
N THR A 74 8.70 20.69 13.81
CA THR A 74 9.48 20.55 12.55
C THR A 74 8.98 19.41 11.67
N LEU A 75 8.43 18.34 12.25
CA LEU A 75 7.95 17.16 11.54
C LEU A 75 6.43 17.17 11.38
N ASP A 76 5.96 16.66 10.23
CA ASP A 76 4.54 16.65 9.87
C ASP A 76 3.80 15.42 10.43
N TYR A 77 3.51 15.42 11.72
CA TYR A 77 2.76 14.34 12.37
C TYR A 77 1.33 14.20 11.87
N LYS A 78 0.73 15.24 11.27
CA LYS A 78 -0.62 15.13 10.70
C LYS A 78 -0.66 14.17 9.52
N LYS A 79 0.45 14.05 8.79
CA LYS A 79 0.56 13.19 7.61
C LYS A 79 1.11 11.81 7.93
N TYR A 80 2.05 11.70 8.88
CA TYR A 80 2.77 10.44 9.14
C TYR A 80 2.53 9.86 10.54
N GLY A 81 1.79 10.55 11.41
CA GLY A 81 1.59 10.13 12.80
C GLY A 81 0.86 8.80 12.92
N GLU A 82 -0.17 8.55 12.10
CA GLU A 82 -0.88 7.27 12.08
C GLU A 82 0.09 6.11 11.78
N THR A 83 0.84 6.18 10.69
CA THR A 83 1.88 5.19 10.33
C THR A 83 2.97 5.07 11.39
N LEU A 84 3.38 6.17 12.05
CA LEU A 84 4.33 6.11 13.16
C LEU A 84 3.76 5.29 14.34
N PHE A 85 2.52 5.53 14.74
CA PHE A 85 1.90 4.81 15.84
C PHE A 85 1.64 3.34 15.52
N GLU A 86 1.32 3.01 14.26
CA GLU A 86 1.27 1.61 13.81
C GLU A 86 2.61 0.91 14.08
N ILE A 87 3.72 1.52 13.66
CA ILE A 87 5.06 0.96 13.87
C ILE A 87 5.38 0.84 15.36
N LEU A 88 5.10 1.88 16.16
CA LEU A 88 5.43 1.90 17.59
C LEU A 88 4.60 0.90 18.41
N LEU A 89 3.31 0.74 18.09
CA LEU A 89 2.40 -0.09 18.89
C LEU A 89 2.33 -1.54 18.42
N THR A 90 2.47 -1.77 17.11
CA THR A 90 2.29 -3.10 16.51
C THR A 90 3.58 -3.71 15.99
N GLY A 91 4.64 -2.90 15.87
CA GLY A 91 5.94 -3.33 15.33
C GLY A 91 6.01 -3.33 13.79
N GLY A 92 5.04 -2.74 13.10
CA GLY A 92 5.07 -2.61 11.64
C GLY A 92 3.92 -1.79 11.07
N VAL A 93 3.92 -1.58 9.76
CA VAL A 93 2.83 -0.88 9.05
C VAL A 93 1.67 -1.84 8.82
N LEU A 94 0.44 -1.40 9.09
CA LEU A 94 -0.76 -2.22 8.93
C LEU A 94 -1.33 -2.10 7.52
N VAL A 95 -1.78 -3.22 6.98
CA VAL A 95 -2.60 -3.24 5.76
C VAL A 95 -4.09 -3.34 6.08
N PRO A 96 -4.97 -3.02 5.11
CA PRO A 96 -6.40 -3.26 5.27
C PRO A 96 -6.66 -4.73 5.66
N GLY A 97 -7.35 -4.94 6.78
CA GLY A 97 -7.57 -6.26 7.37
C GLY A 97 -6.78 -6.54 8.67
N GLY A 98 -5.92 -5.61 9.10
CA GLY A 98 -5.28 -5.66 10.42
C GLY A 98 -4.06 -6.56 10.51
N THR A 99 -3.55 -7.05 9.39
CA THR A 99 -2.29 -7.79 9.32
C THR A 99 -1.12 -6.83 9.11
N ILE A 100 0.06 -7.19 9.63
CA ILE A 100 1.30 -6.43 9.40
C ILE A 100 1.81 -6.71 8.00
N LEU A 101 2.19 -5.67 7.27
CA LEU A 101 2.87 -5.79 5.97
C LEU A 101 4.26 -6.41 6.21
N ASP A 102 4.54 -7.56 5.61
CA ASP A 102 5.86 -8.18 5.62
C ASP A 102 6.58 -7.80 4.33
N ASP A 103 7.28 -6.67 4.33
CA ASP A 103 8.02 -6.15 3.16
C ASP A 103 9.30 -6.97 2.85
N GLY A 104 9.51 -8.11 3.51
CA GLY A 104 10.68 -8.97 3.33
C GLY A 104 12.01 -8.35 3.80
N ALA A 105 11.98 -7.14 4.38
CA ALA A 105 13.12 -6.56 5.08
C ALA A 105 13.32 -7.32 6.40
N GLN A 106 14.50 -7.93 6.58
CA GLN A 106 14.84 -8.66 7.80
C GLN A 106 14.71 -7.72 9.02
N ARG A 107 13.92 -8.15 10.00
CA ARG A 107 13.69 -7.46 11.28
C ARG A 107 14.93 -7.51 12.17
#